data_AF-A0A1H2V7H5-F1
#
_entry.id   AF-A0A1H2V7H5-F1
#
_cell.length_a   1.000
_cell.length_b   1.000
_cell.length_c   1.000
_cell.angle_alpha   90.00
_cell.angle_beta   90.00
_cell.angle_gamma   90.00
#
_symmetry.space_group_name_H-M   'P 1'
#
loop_
_entity.id
_entity.type
_entity.pdbx_description
1 polymer ?
#
loop_
_entity_poly.entity_id
_entity_poly.type
_entity_poly.pdbx_seq_one_letter_code
_entity_poly.pdbx_strand_id
1 'polypeptide(L)'
;MLRDATHWDEVVTKLGYEHLRRHDLRHTGLTWLADAGVKVHDLRKIAGHASLTTTQRYLHSNEQSVTDAGALLSKHLRRSPSGPQLRAV
;
A
#
# COMPACT_ATOMS: atom_id res chain seq x y z
N MET A 1 -2.68 -26.98 -9.58
CA MET A 1 -2.51 -25.68 -8.88
C MET A 1 -2.73 -24.55 -9.89
N LEU A 2 -2.98 -23.30 -9.48
CA LEU A 2 -3.20 -22.17 -10.43
C LEU A 2 -2.00 -21.97 -11.40
N ARG A 3 -0.80 -22.47 -11.04
CA ARG A 3 0.43 -22.41 -11.86
C ARG A 3 0.25 -23.19 -13.15
N ASP A 4 -0.12 -24.45 -12.99
CA ASP A 4 -0.30 -25.41 -14.06
C ASP A 4 -1.46 -24.99 -14.96
N ALA A 5 -2.57 -24.53 -14.36
CA ALA A 5 -3.76 -24.07 -15.08
C ALA A 5 -3.49 -22.86 -16.01
N THR A 6 -2.43 -22.10 -15.78
CA THR A 6 -2.08 -20.90 -16.56
C THR A 6 -0.82 -21.09 -17.41
N HIS A 7 -0.22 -22.29 -17.42
CA HIS A 7 1.08 -22.54 -18.07
C HIS A 7 2.13 -21.49 -17.69
N TRP A 8 2.15 -21.09 -16.41
CA TRP A 8 2.92 -19.92 -15.94
C TRP A 8 4.39 -19.98 -16.36
N ASP A 9 5.00 -21.16 -16.25
CA ASP A 9 6.43 -21.36 -16.54
C ASP A 9 6.76 -21.14 -18.02
N GLU A 10 5.87 -21.59 -18.92
CA GLU A 10 6.01 -21.34 -20.35
C GLU A 10 5.86 -19.85 -20.67
N VAL A 11 4.89 -19.18 -20.04
CA VAL A 11 4.64 -17.74 -20.24
C VAL A 11 5.86 -16.93 -19.81
N VAL A 12 6.38 -17.13 -18.59
CA VAL A 12 7.52 -16.33 -18.10
C VAL A 12 8.81 -16.65 -18.86
N THR A 13 8.99 -17.89 -19.31
CA THR A 13 10.14 -18.27 -20.14
C THR A 13 10.09 -17.59 -21.50
N LYS A 14 8.92 -17.59 -22.17
CA LYS A 14 8.75 -16.88 -23.46
C LYS A 14 8.96 -15.38 -23.34
N LEU A 15 8.67 -14.80 -22.18
CA LEU A 15 8.91 -13.38 -21.90
C LEU A 15 10.36 -13.07 -21.47
N GLY A 16 11.22 -14.08 -21.26
CA GLY A 16 12.61 -13.90 -20.82
C GLY A 16 12.75 -13.59 -19.32
N TYR A 17 11.80 -14.01 -18.49
CA TYR A 17 11.78 -13.77 -17.04
C TYR A 17 11.64 -15.08 -16.25
N GLU A 18 12.50 -16.09 -16.45
CA GLU A 18 12.30 -17.42 -15.83
C GLU A 18 12.24 -17.41 -14.30
N HIS A 19 12.78 -16.37 -13.66
CA HIS A 19 12.77 -16.21 -12.21
C HIS A 19 11.57 -15.41 -11.67
N LEU A 20 10.71 -14.87 -12.54
CA LEU A 20 9.54 -14.09 -12.12
C LEU A 20 8.47 -15.00 -11.53
N ARG A 21 8.12 -14.76 -10.25
CA ARG A 21 7.06 -15.49 -9.56
C ARG A 21 5.83 -14.60 -9.43
N ARG A 22 4.64 -15.21 -9.42
CA ARG A 22 3.38 -14.49 -9.15
C ARG A 22 3.36 -13.80 -7.79
N HIS A 23 4.11 -14.33 -6.81
CA HIS A 23 4.26 -13.66 -5.52
C HIS A 23 4.97 -12.31 -5.66
N ASP A 24 5.94 -12.18 -6.57
CA ASP A 24 6.65 -10.94 -6.83
C ASP A 24 5.73 -9.91 -7.51
N LEU A 25 4.86 -10.35 -8.42
CA LEU A 25 3.80 -9.51 -8.99
C LEU A 25 2.81 -9.01 -7.93
N ARG A 26 2.39 -9.91 -7.04
CA ARG A 26 1.52 -9.56 -5.93
C ARG A 26 2.19 -8.55 -4.99
N HIS A 27 3.47 -8.75 -4.69
CA HIS A 27 4.24 -7.81 -3.87
C HIS A 27 4.29 -6.43 -4.54
N THR A 28 4.60 -6.40 -5.84
CA THR A 28 4.68 -5.16 -6.63
C THR A 28 3.34 -4.41 -6.63
N GLY A 29 2.23 -5.12 -6.87
CA GLY A 29 0.89 -4.51 -6.85
C GLY A 29 0.51 -3.94 -5.49
N LEU A 30 0.86 -4.63 -4.39
CA LEU A 30 0.58 -4.13 -3.03
C LEU A 30 1.44 -2.90 -2.68
N THR A 31 2.70 -2.86 -3.14
CA THR A 31 3.54 -1.67 -3.04
C THR A 31 2.93 -0.49 -3.79
N TRP A 32 2.52 -0.66 -5.04
CA TRP A 32 1.92 0.44 -5.82
C TRP A 32 0.61 0.95 -5.25
N LEU A 33 -0.23 0.07 -4.69
CA LEU A 33 -1.44 0.49 -3.99
C LEU A 33 -1.11 1.33 -2.75
N ALA A 34 -0.07 0.95 -1.99
CA ALA A 34 0.40 1.75 -0.86
C ALA A 34 0.93 3.11 -1.31
N ASP A 35 1.77 3.15 -2.36
CA ASP A 35 2.33 4.37 -2.91
C ASP A 35 1.23 5.31 -3.48
N ALA A 36 0.15 4.74 -4.01
CA ALA A 36 -1.04 5.48 -4.44
C ALA A 36 -1.91 6.01 -3.27
N GLY A 37 -1.51 5.79 -2.02
CA GLY A 37 -2.17 6.32 -0.83
C GLY A 37 -3.36 5.48 -0.34
N VAL A 38 -3.48 4.22 -0.77
CA VAL A 38 -4.51 3.32 -0.23
C VAL A 38 -4.28 3.10 1.26
N LYS A 39 -5.34 3.27 2.06
CA LYS A 39 -5.28 3.10 3.52
C LYS A 39 -4.85 1.68 3.88
N VAL A 40 -3.97 1.55 4.86
CA VAL A 40 -3.40 0.26 5.30
C VAL A 40 -4.46 -0.80 5.64
N HIS A 41 -5.61 -0.40 6.18
CA HIS A 41 -6.71 -1.32 6.50
C HIS A 41 -7.38 -1.91 5.26
N ASP A 42 -7.52 -1.13 4.19
CA ASP A 42 -8.08 -1.58 2.93
C ASP A 42 -7.03 -2.38 2.15
N LEU A 43 -5.77 -1.95 2.18
CA LEU A 43 -4.64 -2.71 1.64
C LEU A 43 -4.54 -4.11 2.28
N ARG A 44 -4.75 -4.23 3.60
CA ARG A 44 -4.80 -5.52 4.30
C ARG A 44 -5.91 -6.43 3.76
N LYS A 45 -7.10 -5.87 3.52
CA LYS A 45 -8.25 -6.62 2.97
C LYS A 45 -7.98 -7.08 1.55
N ILE A 46 -7.44 -6.21 0.69
CA ILE A 46 -7.01 -6.55 -0.68
C ILE A 46 -5.95 -7.64 -0.64
N ALA A 47 -5.01 -7.54 0.29
CA ALA A 47 -4.01 -8.57 0.51
C ALA A 47 -4.60 -9.85 1.14
N GLY A 48 -5.77 -9.84 1.77
CA GLY A 48 -6.25 -10.99 2.53
C GLY A 48 -5.30 -11.38 3.69
N HIS A 49 -4.56 -10.41 4.24
CA HIS A 49 -3.65 -10.64 5.35
C HIS A 49 -4.42 -10.67 6.68
N ALA A 50 -4.11 -11.65 7.53
CA ALA A 50 -4.71 -11.74 8.87
C ALA A 50 -4.25 -10.61 9.79
N SER A 51 -3.01 -10.17 9.65
CA SER A 51 -2.41 -9.11 10.48
C SER A 51 -2.08 -7.85 9.66
N LEU A 52 -2.23 -6.69 10.31
CA LEU A 52 -1.75 -5.42 9.79
C LEU A 52 -0.22 -5.40 9.69
N THR A 53 0.49 -6.06 10.61
CA THR A 53 1.96 -6.10 10.62
C THR A 53 2.54 -6.68 9.34
N THR A 54 1.89 -7.72 8.77
CA THR A 54 2.28 -8.30 7.47
C THR A 54 2.09 -7.32 6.32
N THR A 55 1.13 -6.40 6.45
CA THR A 55 0.79 -5.39 5.42
C THR A 55 1.70 -4.16 5.51
N GLN A 56 2.25 -3.85 6.69
CA GLN A 56 3.13 -2.71 6.92
C GLN A 56 4.39 -2.74 6.05
N ARG A 57 4.84 -3.92 5.60
CA ARG A 57 5.97 -4.06 4.66
C ARG A 57 5.80 -3.25 3.36
N TYR A 58 4.57 -2.97 2.95
CA TYR A 58 4.31 -2.21 1.72
C TYR A 58 4.23 -0.70 1.97
N LEU A 59 4.20 -0.25 3.22
CA LEU A 59 4.13 1.16 3.55
C LEU A 59 5.54 1.77 3.53
N HIS A 60 5.88 2.43 2.43
CA HIS A 60 7.10 3.22 2.35
C HIS A 60 6.81 4.65 2.78
N SER A 61 7.37 5.07 3.91
CA SER A 61 7.38 6.49 4.28
C SER A 61 8.41 7.20 3.39
N ASN A 62 7.95 8.00 2.42
CA ASN A 62 8.78 8.96 1.73
C ASN A 62 8.63 10.36 2.37
N GLU A 63 9.63 11.23 2.20
CA GLU A 63 9.59 12.60 2.78
C GLU A 63 8.37 13.41 2.30
N GLN A 64 7.87 13.10 1.10
CA GLN A 64 6.69 13.72 0.53
C GLN A 64 5.42 13.38 1.33
N SER A 65 5.23 12.13 1.76
CA SER A 65 4.02 11.72 2.50
C SER A 65 3.93 12.37 3.88
N VAL A 66 5.08 12.60 4.53
CA VAL A 66 5.17 13.36 5.78
C VAL A 66 4.77 14.82 5.54
N THR A 67 5.26 15.41 4.46
CA THR A 67 4.94 16.80 4.08
C THR A 67 3.44 16.95 3.76
N ASP A 68 2.88 16.03 2.98
CA ASP A 68 1.47 16.01 2.61
C ASP A 68 0.57 15.85 3.84
N ALA A 69 0.98 15.02 4.81
CA ALA A 69 0.28 14.87 6.09
C ALA A 69 0.20 16.21 6.86
N GLY A 70 1.29 16.98 6.90
CA GLY A 70 1.30 18.32 7.48
C GLY A 70 0.36 19.30 6.76
N ALA A 71 0.32 19.22 5.43
CA ALA A 71 -0.59 20.04 4.62
C ALA A 71 -2.07 19.71 4.89
N LEU A 72 -2.40 18.41 5.02
CA LEU A 72 -3.73 17.94 5.38
C LEU A 72 -4.18 18.45 6.75
N LEU A 73 -3.30 18.40 7.76
CA LEU A 73 -3.58 18.96 9.09
C LEU A 73 -3.85 20.46 9.01
N SER A 74 -2.96 21.20 8.32
CA SER A 74 -3.10 22.66 8.15
C SER A 74 -4.44 23.04 7.48
N LYS A 75 -4.86 22.26 6.47
CA LYS A 75 -6.16 22.42 5.80
C LYS A 75 -7.34 22.14 6.75
N HIS A 76 -7.25 21.11 7.59
CA HIS A 76 -8.29 20.77 8.55
C HIS A 76 -8.48 21.88 9.60
N LEU A 77 -7.38 22.38 10.16
CA LEU A 77 -7.42 23.46 11.17
C LEU A 77 -7.98 24.76 10.61
N ARG A 78 -7.62 25.15 9.38
CA ARG A 78 -8.16 26.34 8.70
C ARG A 78 -9.67 26.29 8.45
N ARG A 79 -10.25 25.08 8.37
CA ARG A 79 -11.69 24.88 8.13
C ARG A 79 -12.53 24.93 9.41
N SER A 80 -11.91 24.96 10.58
CA SER A 80 -12.59 24.97 11.88
C SER A 80 -12.53 26.38 12.51
N PRO A 81 -13.57 27.22 12.37
CA PRO A 81 -13.54 28.62 12.83
C PRO A 81 -13.43 28.77 14.35
N SER A 82 -13.75 27.71 15.12
CA SER A 82 -13.70 27.71 16.58
C SER A 82 -12.35 27.24 17.16
N GLY A 83 -11.36 26.98 16.30
CA GLY A 83 -10.07 26.39 16.71
C GLY A 83 -10.20 24.95 17.22
N PRO A 84 -9.08 24.20 17.35
CA PRO A 84 -9.12 22.92 18.03
C PRO A 84 -9.53 23.14 19.49
N GLN A 85 -10.60 22.48 19.97
CA GLN A 85 -10.86 22.34 21.40
C GLN A 85 -9.76 21.44 21.98
N LEU A 86 -8.61 22.05 22.27
CA LEU A 86 -7.52 21.39 22.97
C LEU A 86 -8.02 21.11 24.39
N ARG A 87 -8.45 19.87 24.65
CA ARG A 87 -8.48 19.34 26.01
C ARG A 87 -7.03 19.09 26.39
N ALA A 88 -6.41 20.06 27.06
CA ALA A 88 -5.18 19.82 27.80
C ALA A 88 -5.48 18.71 28.82
N VAL A 89 -4.67 17.65 28.77
CA VAL A 89 -4.65 16.56 29.76
C VAL A 89 -3.60 16.90 30.79
#